data_AF-A0A1F4D1C3-F1
#
_entry.id   AF-A0A1F4D1C3-F1
#
_cell.length_a   1.000
_cell.length_b   1.000
_cell.length_c   1.000
_cell.angle_alpha   90.00
_cell.angle_beta   90.00
_cell.angle_gamma   90.00
#
_symmetry.space_group_name_H-M   'P 1'
#
loop_
_entity.id
_entity.type
_entity.pdbx_description
1 polymer ?
#
loop_
_entity_poly.entity_id
_entity_poly.type
_entity_poly.pdbx_seq_one_letter_code
_entity_poly.pdbx_strand_id
1 'polypeptide(L)'
;MNQAIALPRNTTRQAEALLHGEIARILHRITGAVVVIFVLVHVLAQAVLHAPALASLKAGAPWLPVLQSQHWIHAVLYFSIAFHTLYGLKLLAVDLGARLDYRRSLWVIIGLSAVIGIREVLRYAGI
;
A
#
# COMPACT_ATOMS: atom_id res chain seq x y z
N MET A 1 -17.77 -18.13 54.61
CA MET A 1 -16.51 -17.59 54.05
C MET A 1 -16.70 -17.48 52.55
N ASN A 2 -17.00 -16.28 52.03
CA ASN A 2 -17.12 -16.05 50.58
C ASN A 2 -15.72 -15.91 49.99
N GLN A 3 -15.19 -16.99 49.43
CA GLN A 3 -13.98 -16.88 48.62
C GLN A 3 -14.37 -16.29 47.27
N ALA A 4 -14.02 -15.03 47.05
CA ALA A 4 -14.11 -14.40 45.74
C ALA A 4 -13.26 -15.22 44.77
N ILE A 5 -13.90 -15.79 43.74
CA ILE A 5 -13.21 -16.47 42.65
C ILE A 5 -12.32 -15.43 41.97
N ALA A 6 -11.01 -15.52 42.16
CA ALA A 6 -10.05 -14.68 41.47
C ALA A 6 -10.14 -15.00 39.97
N LEU A 7 -10.69 -14.07 39.18
CA LEU A 7 -10.75 -14.22 37.74
C LEU A 7 -9.31 -14.34 37.19
N PRO A 8 -9.06 -15.22 36.20
CA PRO A 8 -7.76 -15.34 35.57
C PRO A 8 -7.23 -13.99 35.11
N ARG A 9 -5.93 -13.73 35.32
CA ARG A 9 -5.26 -12.51 34.85
C ARG A 9 -5.57 -12.33 33.36
N ASN A 10 -6.14 -11.18 32.99
CA ASN A 10 -6.38 -10.84 31.59
C ASN A 10 -5.02 -10.78 30.86
N THR A 11 -4.66 -11.89 30.23
CA THR A 11 -3.47 -12.06 29.38
C THR A 11 -3.76 -11.66 27.94
N THR A 12 -5.00 -11.31 27.63
CA THR A 12 -5.48 -10.96 26.30
C THR A 12 -5.39 -9.46 26.01
N ARG A 13 -4.39 -8.73 26.54
CA ARG A 13 -4.10 -7.35 26.06
C ARG A 13 -3.93 -7.27 24.52
N GLN A 14 -3.72 -8.40 23.85
CA GLN A 14 -3.78 -8.55 22.40
C GLN A 14 -5.16 -8.24 21.77
N ALA A 15 -6.24 -8.28 22.54
CA ALA A 15 -7.62 -8.03 22.10
C ALA A 15 -8.10 -6.59 22.36
N GLU A 16 -7.34 -5.79 23.12
CA GLU A 16 -7.79 -4.47 23.60
C GLU A 16 -7.21 -3.29 22.81
N ALA A 17 -6.21 -3.52 21.94
CA ALA A 17 -5.55 -2.47 21.19
C ALA A 17 -5.19 -2.90 19.76
N LEU A 18 -5.27 -1.97 18.82
CA LEU A 18 -4.80 -2.17 17.44
C LEU A 18 -3.33 -2.59 17.45
N LEU A 19 -3.08 -3.84 17.07
CA LEU A 19 -1.73 -4.36 16.98
C LEU A 19 -1.06 -3.81 15.73
N HIS A 20 0.20 -3.41 15.84
CA HIS A 20 1.03 -3.01 14.68
C HIS A 20 1.09 -4.14 13.64
N GLY A 21 0.97 -5.39 14.10
CA GLY A 21 0.74 -6.63 13.32
C GLY A 21 -0.44 -6.55 12.35
N GLU A 22 -1.55 -6.08 12.88
CA GLU A 22 -2.83 -6.02 12.18
C GLU A 22 -2.88 -4.84 11.22
N ILE A 23 -2.41 -3.67 11.66
CA ILE A 23 -2.30 -2.48 10.81
C ILE A 23 -1.46 -2.78 9.56
N ALA A 24 -0.29 -3.42 9.72
CA ALA A 24 0.57 -3.72 8.58
C ALA A 24 -0.06 -4.72 7.59
N ARG A 25 -0.80 -5.73 8.10
CA ARG A 25 -1.55 -6.67 7.24
C ARG A 25 -2.70 -5.99 6.50
N ILE A 26 -3.43 -5.09 7.17
CA ILE A 26 -4.47 -4.28 6.55
C ILE A 26 -3.85 -3.40 5.45
N LEU A 27 -2.74 -2.72 5.76
CA LEU A 27 -2.06 -1.87 4.81
C LEU A 27 -1.55 -2.65 3.59
N HIS A 28 -1.07 -3.88 3.76
CA HIS A 28 -0.65 -4.75 2.67
C HIS A 28 -1.82 -5.12 1.72
N ARG A 29 -3.01 -5.36 2.28
CA ARG A 29 -4.22 -5.63 1.49
C ARG A 29 -4.70 -4.38 0.75
N ILE A 30 -4.75 -3.24 1.45
CA ILE A 30 -5.17 -1.96 0.85
C ILE A 30 -4.23 -1.58 -0.29
N THR A 31 -2.92 -1.63 -0.06
CA THR A 31 -1.93 -1.31 -1.11
C THR A 31 -2.02 -2.28 -2.29
N GLY A 32 -2.29 -3.56 -2.06
CA GLY A 32 -2.59 -4.51 -3.14
C GLY A 32 -3.84 -4.14 -3.95
N ALA A 33 -4.92 -3.76 -3.28
CA ALA A 33 -6.14 -3.29 -3.95
C ALA A 33 -5.91 -2.00 -4.75
N VAL A 34 -5.15 -1.06 -4.21
CA VAL A 34 -4.75 0.18 -4.91
C VAL A 34 -3.98 -0.16 -6.19
N VAL A 35 -3.02 -1.09 -6.14
CA VAL A 35 -2.26 -1.52 -7.33
C VAL A 35 -3.18 -2.15 -8.38
N VAL A 36 -4.10 -3.04 -7.99
CA VAL A 36 -5.04 -3.68 -8.92
C VAL A 36 -5.94 -2.65 -9.60
N ILE A 37 -6.54 -1.74 -8.83
CA ILE A 37 -7.41 -0.68 -9.36
C ILE A 37 -6.61 0.23 -10.30
N PHE A 38 -5.40 0.62 -9.89
CA PHE A 38 -4.54 1.45 -10.71
C PHE A 38 -4.22 0.77 -12.05
N VAL A 39 -3.77 -0.48 -12.04
CA VAL A 39 -3.43 -1.20 -13.27
C VAL A 39 -4.64 -1.30 -14.19
N LEU A 40 -5.82 -1.62 -13.65
CA LEU A 40 -7.05 -1.72 -14.44
C LEU A 40 -7.39 -0.38 -15.12
N VAL A 41 -7.47 0.70 -14.33
CA VAL A 41 -7.78 2.04 -14.84
C VAL A 41 -6.70 2.52 -15.81
N HIS A 42 -5.43 2.24 -15.51
CA HIS A 42 -4.29 2.64 -16.32
C HIS A 42 -4.33 1.98 -17.70
N VAL A 43 -4.53 0.66 -17.77
CA VAL A 43 -4.62 -0.07 -19.04
C VAL A 43 -5.79 0.45 -19.89
N LEU A 44 -6.94 0.70 -19.27
CA LEU A 44 -8.09 1.29 -19.97
C LEU A 44 -7.76 2.69 -20.50
N ALA A 45 -7.14 3.55 -19.67
CA ALA A 45 -6.76 4.89 -20.09
C ALA A 45 -5.73 4.87 -21.24
N GLN A 46 -4.74 3.96 -21.19
CA GLN A 46 -3.78 3.77 -22.28
C GLN A 46 -4.47 3.30 -23.56
N ALA A 47 -5.43 2.37 -23.45
CA ALA A 47 -6.23 1.95 -24.60
C ALA A 47 -6.97 3.13 -25.24
N VAL A 48 -7.62 3.99 -24.44
CA VAL A 48 -8.33 5.19 -24.94
C VAL A 48 -7.39 6.17 -25.63
N LEU A 49 -6.18 6.39 -25.09
CA LEU A 49 -5.25 7.37 -25.63
C LEU A 49 -4.60 6.94 -26.94
N HIS A 50 -4.39 5.63 -27.12
CA HIS A 50 -3.55 5.08 -28.18
C HIS A 50 -4.30 4.24 -29.22
N ALA A 51 -5.48 3.69 -28.92
CA ALA A 51 -6.25 2.91 -29.88
C ALA A 51 -7.02 3.84 -30.84
N PRO A 52 -6.82 3.73 -32.17
CA PRO A 52 -7.56 4.53 -33.15
C PRO A 52 -9.08 4.34 -33.05
N ALA A 53 -9.52 3.12 -32.72
CA ALA A 53 -10.93 2.77 -32.55
C ALA A 53 -11.63 3.55 -31.41
N LEU A 54 -10.86 4.14 -30.49
CA LEU A 54 -11.38 4.91 -29.34
C LEU A 54 -11.18 6.43 -29.50
N ALA A 55 -10.90 6.91 -30.72
CA ALA A 55 -10.63 8.33 -30.98
C ALA A 55 -11.77 9.27 -30.56
N SER A 56 -13.04 8.86 -30.74
CA SER A 56 -14.21 9.63 -30.29
C SER A 56 -14.27 9.75 -28.77
N LEU A 57 -13.96 8.69 -28.04
CA LEU A 57 -13.89 8.69 -26.58
C LEU A 57 -12.72 9.55 -26.07
N LYS A 58 -11.56 9.47 -26.73
CA LYS A 58 -10.40 10.33 -26.46
C LYS A 58 -10.74 11.81 -26.62
N ALA A 59 -11.46 12.18 -27.68
CA ALA A 59 -11.90 13.56 -27.91
C ALA A 59 -12.83 14.05 -26.80
N GLY A 60 -13.64 13.16 -26.21
CA GLY A 60 -14.49 13.44 -25.05
C GLY A 60 -13.76 13.46 -23.69
N ALA A 61 -12.48 13.08 -23.63
CA ALA A 61 -11.71 12.96 -22.39
C ALA A 61 -10.38 13.75 -22.42
N PRO A 62 -10.41 15.08 -22.69
CA PRO A 62 -9.18 15.89 -22.73
C PRO A 62 -8.45 15.98 -21.38
N TRP A 63 -9.13 15.66 -20.28
CA TRP A 63 -8.57 15.63 -18.93
C TRP A 63 -7.75 14.37 -18.62
N LEU A 64 -7.81 13.34 -19.46
CA LEU A 64 -7.17 12.04 -19.20
C LEU A 64 -5.63 12.16 -19.07
N PRO A 65 -4.91 12.90 -19.95
CA PRO A 65 -3.46 13.11 -19.80
C PRO A 65 -3.10 13.93 -18.55
N VAL A 66 -3.95 14.88 -18.15
CA VAL A 66 -3.74 15.70 -16.94
C VAL A 66 -3.88 14.83 -15.69
N LEU A 67 -4.85 13.93 -15.67
CA LEU A 67 -5.02 13.00 -14.56
C LEU A 67 -3.82 12.02 -14.46
N GLN A 68 -3.32 11.54 -15.59
CA GLN A 68 -2.16 10.65 -15.64
C GLN A 68 -0.84 11.32 -15.22
N SER A 69 -0.78 12.65 -15.16
CA SER A 69 0.42 13.40 -14.76
C SER A 69 0.37 13.92 -13.33
N GLN A 70 -0.63 13.54 -12.54
CA GLN A 70 -0.76 13.98 -11.15
C GLN A 70 0.31 13.35 -10.25
N HIS A 71 1.17 14.18 -9.67
CA HIS A 71 2.28 13.75 -8.81
C HIS A 71 1.84 12.97 -7.58
N TRP A 72 0.70 13.33 -6.97
CA TRP A 72 0.19 12.69 -5.77
C TRP A 72 -0.33 11.28 -6.06
N ILE A 73 -0.90 11.05 -7.25
CA ILE A 73 -1.31 9.71 -7.70
C ILE A 73 -0.08 8.83 -7.81
N HIS A 74 0.99 9.33 -8.44
CA HIS A 74 2.25 8.61 -8.55
C HIS A 74 2.89 8.36 -7.18
N ALA A 75 2.91 9.34 -6.28
CA ALA A 75 3.44 9.17 -4.93
C ALA A 75 2.71 8.05 -4.16
N VAL A 76 1.38 8.05 -4.18
CA VAL A 76 0.55 7.02 -3.52
C VAL A 76 0.74 5.66 -4.18
N LEU A 77 0.79 5.61 -5.52
CA LEU A 77 1.00 4.37 -6.26
C LEU A 77 2.37 3.76 -5.95
N TYR A 78 3.44 4.55 -6.02
CA TYR A 78 4.81 4.07 -5.85
C TYR A 78 5.05 3.65 -4.40
N PHE A 79 4.50 4.40 -3.43
CA PHE A 79 4.45 3.96 -2.03
C PHE A 79 3.73 2.61 -1.92
N SER A 80 2.56 2.46 -2.54
CA SER A 80 1.74 1.25 -2.47
C SER A 80 2.44 0.05 -3.09
N ILE A 81 3.09 0.21 -4.24
CA ILE A 81 3.90 -0.84 -4.88
C ILE A 81 5.05 -1.25 -3.96
N ALA A 82 5.87 -0.28 -3.51
CA ALA A 82 7.01 -0.56 -2.64
C ALA A 82 6.59 -1.28 -1.36
N PHE A 83 5.56 -0.77 -0.67
CA PHE A 83 5.07 -1.37 0.56
C PHE A 83 4.51 -2.77 0.32
N HIS A 84 3.65 -2.93 -0.70
CA HIS A 84 3.02 -4.21 -1.01
C HIS A 84 4.07 -5.28 -1.34
N THR A 85 5.04 -4.96 -2.20
CA THR A 85 6.11 -5.86 -2.61
C THR A 85 7.03 -6.22 -1.44
N LEU A 86 7.53 -5.23 -0.69
CA LEU A 86 8.47 -5.47 0.40
C LEU A 86 7.80 -6.22 1.56
N TYR A 87 6.55 -5.87 1.91
CA TYR A 87 5.82 -6.59 2.93
C TYR A 87 5.45 -8.01 2.49
N GLY A 88 5.08 -8.20 1.22
CA GLY A 88 4.87 -9.53 0.63
C GLY A 88 6.13 -10.39 0.66
N LEU A 89 7.28 -9.83 0.29
CA LEU A 89 8.59 -10.50 0.40
C LEU A 89 8.92 -10.86 1.84
N LYS A 90 8.64 -9.98 2.80
CA LYS A 90 8.82 -10.25 4.22
C LYS A 90 7.93 -11.40 4.70
N LEU A 91 6.68 -11.47 4.25
CA LEU A 91 5.79 -12.59 4.56
C LEU A 91 6.35 -13.89 3.97
N LEU A 92 6.68 -13.89 2.68
CA LEU A 92 7.27 -15.04 2.00
C LEU A 92 8.56 -15.51 2.69
N ALA A 93 9.46 -14.61 3.04
CA ALA A 93 10.71 -14.96 3.72
C ALA A 93 10.44 -15.62 5.08
N VAL A 94 9.47 -15.12 5.85
CA VAL A 94 9.06 -15.72 7.13
C VAL A 94 8.45 -17.10 6.92
N ASP A 95 7.61 -17.27 5.90
CA ASP A 95 7.01 -18.56 5.54
C ASP A 95 8.06 -19.58 5.10
N LEU A 96 9.16 -19.11 4.50
CA LEU A 96 10.35 -19.91 4.15
C LEU A 96 11.32 -20.15 5.33
N GLY A 97 10.99 -19.67 6.54
CA GLY A 97 11.76 -19.93 7.76
C GLY A 97 12.72 -18.82 8.20
N ALA A 98 12.74 -17.66 7.54
CA ALA A 98 13.54 -16.53 7.98
C ALA A 98 13.02 -15.94 9.28
N ARG A 99 13.94 -15.63 10.21
CA ARG A 99 13.61 -14.96 11.49
C ARG A 99 13.88 -13.46 11.39
N LEU A 100 12.89 -12.73 10.92
CA LEU A 100 12.95 -11.27 10.81
C LEU A 100 12.29 -10.60 12.02
N ASP A 101 12.98 -9.64 12.63
CA ASP A 101 12.39 -8.82 13.70
C ASP A 101 11.19 -8.03 13.16
N TYR A 102 10.02 -8.22 13.77
CA TYR A 102 8.77 -7.65 13.28
C TYR A 102 8.80 -6.10 13.25
N ARG A 103 9.29 -5.46 14.32
CA ARG A 103 9.25 -4.00 14.44
C ARG A 103 10.26 -3.36 13.50
N ARG A 104 11.49 -3.87 13.47
CA ARG A 104 12.56 -3.37 12.60
C ARG A 104 12.19 -3.55 11.14
N SER A 105 11.74 -4.74 10.75
CA SER A 105 11.34 -5.00 9.35
C SER A 105 10.19 -4.08 8.93
N LEU A 106 9.15 -3.92 9.76
CA LEU A 106 8.04 -3.01 9.46
C LEU A 106 8.50 -1.55 9.27
N TRP A 107 9.31 -1.02 10.18
CA TRP A 107 9.79 0.37 10.08
C TRP A 107 10.70 0.59 8.89
N VAL A 108 11.56 -0.37 8.56
CA VAL A 108 12.40 -0.32 7.35
C VAL A 108 11.52 -0.31 6.10
N ILE A 109 10.50 -1.17 6.03
CA ILE A 109 9.58 -1.24 4.89
C ILE A 109 8.80 0.08 4.74
N ILE A 110 8.26 0.61 5.84
CA ILE A 110 7.55 1.90 5.84
C ILE A 110 8.50 3.02 5.40
N GLY A 111 9.70 3.10 5.98
CA GLY A 111 10.68 4.13 5.68
C GLY A 111 11.09 4.11 4.22
N LEU A 112 11.43 2.93 3.67
CA LEU A 112 11.82 2.79 2.27
C LEU A 112 10.67 3.14 1.32
N SER A 113 9.46 2.69 1.63
CA SER A 113 8.25 3.00 0.83
C SER A 113 7.93 4.49 0.85
N ALA A 114 8.07 5.14 2.01
CA ALA A 114 7.87 6.58 2.18
C ALA A 114 8.90 7.39 1.40
N VAL A 115 10.18 7.02 1.46
CA VAL A 115 11.24 7.66 0.66
C VAL A 115 10.93 7.58 -0.83
N ILE A 116 10.49 6.42 -1.32
CA ILE A 116 10.11 6.23 -2.72
C ILE A 116 8.91 7.13 -3.10
N GLY A 117 7.86 7.17 -2.27
CA GLY A 117 6.69 8.02 -2.53
C GLY A 117 7.00 9.51 -2.48
N ILE A 118 7.78 9.96 -1.49
CA ILE A 118 8.19 11.36 -1.34
C ILE A 118 9.07 11.80 -2.51
N ARG A 119 9.99 10.94 -2.97
CA ARG A 119 10.80 11.20 -4.16
C ARG A 119 9.93 11.56 -5.37
N GLU A 120 8.82 10.87 -5.58
CA GLU A 120 7.92 11.20 -6.70
C GLU A 120 7.23 12.56 -6.51
N VAL A 121 6.92 12.98 -5.29
CA VAL A 121 6.43 14.35 -5.06
C VAL A 121 7.52 15.38 -5.39
N LEU A 122 8.75 15.16 -4.92
CA LEU A 122 9.88 16.07 -5.11
C LEU A 122 10.26 16.23 -6.59
N ARG A 123 10.22 15.13 -7.35
CA ARG A 123 10.47 15.13 -8.80
C ARG A 123 9.59 16.13 -9.54
N TYR A 124 8.33 16.30 -9.12
CA TYR A 124 7.42 17.26 -9.73
C TYR A 124 7.57 18.68 -9.19
N ALA A 125 8.21 18.85 -8.03
CA ALA A 125 8.63 20.14 -7.51
C ALA A 125 9.95 20.65 -8.13
N GLY A 126 10.60 19.86 -8.98
CA GLY A 126 11.86 20.22 -9.64
C GLY A 126 13.09 20.08 -8.75
N ILE A 127 13.01 19.26 -7.70
CA ILE A 127 14.08 18.94 -6.74
C ILE A 127 14.41 17.45 -6.87
#